data_AF-A0A355FRC0-F1
#
_entry.id   AF-A0A355FRC0-F1
#
_cell.length_a   1.000
_cell.length_b   1.000
_cell.length_c   1.000
_cell.angle_alpha   90.00
_cell.angle_beta   90.00
_cell.angle_gamma   90.00
#
_symmetry.space_group_name_H-M   'P 1'
#
loop_
_entity.id
_entity.type
_entity.pdbx_description
1 polymer ?
#
loop_
_entity_poly.entity_id
_entity_poly.type
_entity_poly.pdbx_seq_one_letter_code
_entity_poly.pdbx_strand_id
1 'polypeptide(L)'
;MKFTLYLSKPLEMKTSAQIGFFLFLVAAFSVQGIAQTPITFSYTGEVETYTVPNCVAQLEFVIKGAKGGGANGGNGSTVSGILDVVEGEVLEIRVGGTGGCPSAGFNGGGEGGSAGGANAGCGGGGASDIRIGGSTAADRVVVASGGGGMGGGNTDANAGAGGCTSGLEGESPFGQGGNGATQNAGGLGGPPWIGSGNNGSAGSLANGGDGAIDPCY
;
A
#
# COMPACT_ATOMS: atom_id res chain seq x y z
N MET A 1 -3.46 -5.36 7.86
CA MET A 1 -3.84 -4.53 6.70
C MET A 1 -5.12 -5.08 6.09
N LYS A 2 -5.96 -4.27 5.43
CA LYS A 2 -7.15 -4.73 4.68
C LYS A 2 -7.22 -4.01 3.33
N PHE A 3 -7.46 -4.77 2.28
CA PHE A 3 -7.70 -4.32 0.90
C PHE A 3 -9.10 -4.77 0.49
N THR A 4 -9.88 -3.95 -0.22
CA THR A 4 -11.27 -4.28 -0.59
C THR A 4 -11.56 -3.91 -2.05
N LEU A 5 -12.14 -4.85 -2.82
CA LEU A 5 -12.67 -4.63 -4.16
C LEU A 5 -14.19 -4.68 -4.18
N TYR A 6 -14.81 -3.71 -4.85
CA TYR A 6 -16.21 -3.75 -5.25
C TYR A 6 -16.27 -3.87 -6.76
N LEU A 7 -17.03 -4.85 -7.22
CA LEU A 7 -17.33 -5.01 -8.63
C LEU A 7 -18.21 -3.82 -9.09
N SER A 8 -18.17 -3.42 -10.36
CA SER A 8 -19.17 -2.52 -10.95
C SER A 8 -19.57 -3.03 -12.34
N LYS A 9 -20.88 -3.09 -12.61
CA LYS A 9 -21.43 -3.49 -13.91
C LYS A 9 -21.65 -2.21 -14.74
N PRO A 10 -21.40 -2.18 -16.06
CA PRO A 10 -21.74 -1.02 -16.86
C PRO A 10 -23.27 -0.80 -16.84
N LEU A 11 -23.69 0.45 -16.63
CA LEU A 11 -25.10 0.86 -16.74
C LEU A 11 -25.59 0.61 -18.17
N GLU A 12 -26.49 -0.35 -18.38
CA GLU A 12 -27.18 -0.50 -19.67
C GLU A 12 -28.02 0.76 -19.94
N MET A 13 -27.63 1.54 -20.94
CA MET A 13 -28.50 2.55 -21.54
C MET A 13 -28.41 2.49 -23.07
N LYS A 14 -29.39 1.82 -23.68
CA LYS A 14 -29.75 2.04 -25.09
C LYS A 14 -31.27 2.02 -25.24
N THR A 15 -31.90 3.17 -25.09
CA THR A 15 -33.27 3.42 -25.57
C THR A 15 -33.19 3.90 -27.01
N SER A 16 -33.67 3.09 -27.96
CA SER A 16 -34.10 3.56 -29.28
C SER A 16 -35.00 2.53 -29.97
N ALA A 17 -36.32 2.76 -29.98
CA ALA A 17 -37.21 2.51 -31.11
C ALA A 17 -38.70 2.75 -30.74
N GLN A 18 -39.25 3.83 -31.31
CA GLN A 18 -40.55 3.95 -32.01
C GLN A 18 -41.88 3.58 -31.30
N ILE A 19 -42.86 4.45 -31.57
CA ILE A 19 -44.24 4.54 -31.08
C ILE A 19 -45.09 3.30 -31.41
N GLY A 20 -45.79 2.76 -30.40
CA GLY A 20 -46.85 1.76 -30.56
C GLY A 20 -47.67 1.60 -29.28
N PHE A 21 -48.92 2.03 -29.31
CA PHE A 21 -49.88 2.00 -28.19
C PHE A 21 -50.23 0.55 -27.84
N PHE A 22 -49.68 0.03 -26.73
CA PHE A 22 -50.08 -1.26 -26.15
C PHE A 22 -50.15 -1.14 -24.63
N LEU A 23 -51.31 -1.51 -24.08
CA LEU A 23 -51.65 -1.50 -22.66
C LEU A 23 -50.60 -2.31 -21.87
N PHE A 24 -49.68 -1.64 -21.16
CA PHE A 24 -48.66 -2.31 -20.36
C PHE A 24 -48.88 -2.02 -18.87
N LEU A 25 -49.28 -3.08 -18.17
CA LEU A 25 -49.25 -3.20 -16.72
C LEU A 25 -47.87 -2.76 -16.23
N VAL A 26 -47.78 -1.64 -15.50
CA VAL A 26 -46.54 -1.24 -14.83
C VAL A 26 -46.36 -2.18 -13.63
N ALA A 27 -45.76 -3.35 -13.87
CA ALA A 27 -45.17 -4.12 -12.80
C ALA A 27 -43.99 -3.29 -12.27
N ALA A 28 -44.13 -2.79 -11.03
CA ALA A 28 -43.04 -2.18 -10.29
C ALA A 28 -41.96 -3.26 -10.07
N PHE A 29 -41.07 -3.43 -11.03
CA PHE A 29 -39.80 -4.10 -10.81
C PHE A 29 -39.01 -3.20 -9.87
N SER A 30 -38.97 -3.58 -8.59
CA SER A 30 -37.97 -3.07 -7.68
C SER A 30 -36.62 -3.43 -8.29
N VAL A 31 -35.89 -2.43 -8.78
CA VAL A 31 -34.48 -2.58 -9.10
C VAL A 31 -33.79 -2.87 -7.78
N GLN A 32 -33.70 -4.15 -7.43
CA GLN A 32 -32.82 -4.60 -6.37
C GLN A 32 -31.42 -4.36 -6.90
N GLY A 33 -30.85 -3.20 -6.55
CA GLY A 33 -29.42 -2.96 -6.74
C GLY A 33 -28.69 -4.11 -6.06
N ILE A 34 -28.05 -4.98 -6.85
CA ILE A 34 -27.22 -6.04 -6.29
C ILE A 34 -26.07 -5.31 -5.60
N ALA A 35 -26.12 -5.26 -4.27
CA ALA A 35 -25.03 -4.72 -3.48
C ALA A 35 -23.76 -5.50 -3.83
N GLN A 36 -22.74 -4.74 -4.23
CA GLN A 36 -21.37 -5.17 -4.41
C GLN A 36 -20.86 -5.98 -3.22
N THR A 37 -20.79 -7.32 -3.21
CA THR A 37 -20.15 -7.98 -2.07
C THR A 37 -18.65 -7.65 -2.11
N PRO A 38 -18.09 -6.94 -1.11
CA PRO A 38 -16.69 -6.60 -1.11
C PRO A 38 -15.81 -7.85 -1.00
N ILE A 39 -14.82 -7.99 -1.89
CA ILE A 39 -13.78 -9.02 -1.76
C ILE A 39 -12.63 -8.41 -0.96
N THR A 40 -12.26 -9.04 0.15
CA THR A 40 -11.20 -8.52 1.04
C THR A 40 -9.96 -9.39 0.98
N PHE A 41 -8.82 -8.77 0.69
CA PHE A 41 -7.50 -9.40 0.75
C PHE A 41 -6.80 -8.95 2.03
N SER A 42 -6.25 -9.90 2.78
CA SER A 42 -5.53 -9.67 4.03
C SER A 42 -4.08 -10.08 3.85
N TYR A 43 -3.19 -9.52 4.66
CA TYR A 43 -1.77 -9.86 4.58
C TYR A 43 -1.53 -11.37 4.78
N THR A 44 -0.94 -12.01 3.77
CA THR A 44 -0.53 -13.43 3.79
C THR A 44 0.99 -13.61 3.73
N GLY A 45 1.74 -12.59 3.31
CA GLY A 45 3.17 -12.69 3.01
C GLY A 45 3.49 -13.20 1.61
N GLU A 46 2.47 -13.47 0.80
CA GLU A 46 2.60 -14.05 -0.54
C GLU A 46 1.79 -13.25 -1.57
N VAL A 47 1.98 -13.57 -2.85
CA VAL A 47 1.16 -13.02 -3.94
C VAL A 47 -0.20 -13.71 -3.95
N GLU A 48 -1.28 -12.92 -4.04
CA GLU A 48 -2.63 -13.42 -4.28
C GLU A 48 -3.09 -13.02 -5.68
N THR A 49 -3.94 -13.82 -6.31
CA THR A 49 -4.44 -13.54 -7.67
C THR A 49 -5.94 -13.34 -7.67
N TYR A 50 -6.41 -12.40 -8.48
CA TYR A 50 -7.83 -12.16 -8.73
C TYR A 50 -8.13 -12.18 -10.22
N THR A 51 -9.03 -13.08 -10.65
CA THR A 51 -9.53 -13.08 -12.03
C THR A 51 -10.79 -12.25 -12.12
N VAL A 52 -10.77 -11.24 -13.00
CA VAL A 52 -11.91 -10.36 -13.25
C VAL A 52 -13.07 -11.18 -13.81
N PRO A 53 -14.26 -11.19 -13.17
CA PRO A 53 -15.40 -11.93 -13.66
C PRO A 53 -15.91 -11.42 -15.02
N ASN A 54 -16.64 -12.27 -15.73
CA ASN A 54 -17.32 -11.87 -16.96
C ASN A 54 -18.24 -10.67 -16.74
N CYS A 55 -18.33 -9.81 -17.75
CA CYS A 55 -19.14 -8.59 -17.75
C CYS A 55 -18.73 -7.53 -16.70
N VAL A 56 -17.54 -7.62 -16.12
CA VAL A 56 -16.96 -6.57 -15.26
C VAL A 56 -15.93 -5.78 -16.07
N ALA A 57 -16.13 -4.47 -16.13
CA ALA A 57 -15.21 -3.54 -16.80
C ALA A 57 -14.52 -2.59 -15.82
N GLN A 58 -15.00 -2.51 -14.58
CA GLN A 58 -14.48 -1.60 -13.57
C GLN A 58 -14.53 -2.22 -12.17
N LEU A 59 -13.45 -2.02 -11.41
CA LEU A 59 -13.35 -2.35 -10.00
C LEU A 59 -13.17 -1.08 -9.19
N GLU A 60 -14.03 -0.86 -8.20
CA GLU A 60 -13.75 0.11 -7.15
C GLU A 60 -12.86 -0.55 -6.09
N PHE A 61 -11.82 0.14 -5.67
CA PHE A 61 -10.84 -0.38 -4.72
C PHE A 61 -10.64 0.55 -3.54
N VAL A 62 -10.28 -0.05 -2.39
CA VAL A 62 -9.65 0.63 -1.27
C VAL A 62 -8.47 -0.20 -0.82
N ILE A 63 -7.27 0.37 -0.92
CA ILE A 63 -6.01 -0.31 -0.65
C ILE A 63 -5.25 0.47 0.42
N LYS A 64 -4.54 -0.23 1.31
CA LYS A 64 -3.76 0.40 2.38
C LYS A 64 -2.36 -0.18 2.40
N GLY A 65 -1.33 0.65 2.53
CA GLY A 65 0.05 0.21 2.72
C GLY A 65 0.44 0.12 4.19
N ALA A 66 1.39 -0.74 4.53
CA ALA A 66 1.60 -1.20 5.91
C ALA A 66 2.25 -0.17 6.81
N LYS A 67 2.03 -0.33 8.12
CA LYS A 67 2.72 0.46 9.15
C LYS A 67 4.19 0.02 9.22
N GLY A 68 5.12 0.95 9.45
CA GLY A 68 6.46 0.60 9.90
C GLY A 68 6.47 -0.04 11.30
N GLY A 69 7.55 -0.72 11.60
CA GLY A 69 7.74 -1.40 12.88
C GLY A 69 7.91 -0.43 14.05
N GLY A 70 7.67 -0.94 15.26
CA GLY A 70 7.78 -0.19 16.51
C GLY A 70 6.49 0.54 16.90
N ALA A 71 6.47 1.04 18.15
CA ALA A 71 5.35 1.83 18.67
C ALA A 71 5.15 3.08 17.81
N ASN A 72 6.26 3.73 17.44
CA ASN A 72 6.29 5.00 16.71
C ASN A 72 6.52 4.85 15.19
N GLY A 73 6.30 3.65 14.64
CA GLY A 73 6.33 3.43 13.19
C GLY A 73 5.26 4.25 12.46
N GLY A 74 5.58 4.71 11.25
CA GLY A 74 4.71 5.52 10.42
C GLY A 74 3.58 4.66 9.84
N ASN A 75 2.38 5.23 9.72
CA ASN A 75 1.29 4.56 9.01
C ASN A 75 1.56 4.60 7.50
N GLY A 76 1.22 3.53 6.77
CA GLY A 76 1.21 3.59 5.30
C GLY A 76 -0.02 4.33 4.77
N SER A 77 0.00 4.67 3.49
CA SER A 77 -1.06 5.44 2.85
C SER A 77 -2.32 4.59 2.60
N THR A 78 -3.47 5.26 2.44
CA THR A 78 -4.70 4.65 1.94
C THR A 78 -5.02 5.25 0.58
N VAL A 79 -5.28 4.41 -0.41
CA VAL A 79 -5.59 4.80 -1.78
C VAL A 79 -6.90 4.15 -2.18
N SER A 80 -7.82 4.94 -2.72
CA SER A 80 -9.13 4.48 -3.17
C SER A 80 -9.43 5.04 -4.55
N GLY A 81 -10.17 4.31 -5.37
CA GLY A 81 -10.48 4.74 -6.71
C GLY A 81 -11.18 3.67 -7.52
N ILE A 82 -11.25 3.90 -8.83
CA ILE A 82 -11.82 2.99 -9.81
C ILE A 82 -10.68 2.56 -10.74
N LEU A 83 -10.58 1.26 -11.01
CA LEU A 83 -9.65 0.64 -11.94
C LEU A 83 -10.46 0.08 -13.11
N ASP A 84 -10.20 0.56 -14.31
CA ASP A 84 -10.70 -0.07 -15.53
C ASP A 84 -9.99 -1.42 -15.72
N VAL A 85 -10.76 -2.47 -16.03
CA VAL A 85 -10.29 -3.85 -16.16
C VAL A 85 -10.94 -4.54 -17.35
N VAL A 86 -10.35 -5.65 -17.78
CA VAL A 86 -10.92 -6.52 -18.82
C VAL A 86 -11.46 -7.79 -18.18
N GLU A 87 -12.60 -8.28 -18.67
CA GLU A 87 -13.11 -9.58 -18.23
C GLU A 87 -12.10 -10.71 -18.50
N GLY A 88 -11.95 -11.61 -17.52
CA GLY A 88 -10.96 -12.70 -17.57
C GLY A 88 -9.52 -12.26 -17.30
N GLU A 89 -9.25 -10.96 -17.14
CA GLU A 89 -7.93 -10.46 -16.77
C GLU A 89 -7.53 -10.96 -15.37
N VAL A 90 -6.26 -11.33 -15.21
CA VAL A 90 -5.70 -11.76 -13.93
C VAL A 90 -4.91 -10.61 -13.32
N LEU A 91 -5.36 -10.16 -12.15
CA LEU A 91 -4.69 -9.16 -11.34
C LEU A 91 -3.83 -9.87 -10.30
N GLU A 92 -2.60 -9.42 -10.10
CA GLU A 92 -1.82 -9.78 -8.91
C GLU A 92 -2.09 -8.76 -7.80
N ILE A 93 -2.45 -9.27 -6.63
CA ILE A 93 -2.69 -8.51 -5.42
C ILE A 93 -1.57 -8.82 -4.44
N ARG A 94 -0.87 -7.78 -3.99
CA ARG A 94 0.10 -7.87 -2.90
C ARG A 94 -0.35 -6.96 -1.79
N VAL A 95 -0.56 -7.54 -0.61
CA VAL A 95 -0.89 -6.76 0.60
C VAL A 95 0.39 -6.55 1.39
N GLY A 96 0.72 -5.30 1.69
CA GLY A 96 1.94 -4.94 2.43
C GLY A 96 1.98 -5.54 3.83
N GLY A 97 3.17 -6.00 4.23
CA GLY A 97 3.45 -6.48 5.57
C GLY A 97 3.95 -5.36 6.49
N THR A 98 3.54 -5.38 7.76
CA THR A 98 4.07 -4.47 8.79
C THR A 98 5.56 -4.70 8.98
N GLY A 99 6.34 -3.63 9.15
CA GLY A 99 7.75 -3.75 9.53
C GLY A 99 7.91 -4.35 10.93
N GLY A 100 8.98 -5.11 11.13
CA GLY A 100 9.44 -5.57 12.44
C GLY A 100 10.58 -4.70 12.98
N CYS A 101 11.19 -5.12 14.08
CA CYS A 101 12.35 -4.45 14.65
C CYS A 101 13.49 -5.49 14.75
N PRO A 102 14.37 -5.61 13.74
CA PRO A 102 14.57 -4.69 12.60
C PRO A 102 13.88 -5.08 11.27
N SER A 103 13.25 -6.25 11.15
CA SER A 103 12.87 -6.82 9.84
C SER A 103 12.03 -5.89 8.94
N ALA A 104 12.29 -5.89 7.63
CA ALA A 104 11.49 -5.18 6.64
C ALA A 104 10.07 -5.72 6.51
N GLY A 105 9.12 -4.84 6.19
CA GLY A 105 7.77 -5.22 5.79
C GLY A 105 7.72 -5.82 4.39
N PHE A 106 6.91 -6.87 4.21
CA PHE A 106 6.72 -7.52 2.91
C PHE A 106 6.23 -6.56 1.82
N ASN A 107 6.71 -6.78 0.59
CA ASN A 107 6.47 -5.95 -0.61
C ASN A 107 7.13 -4.57 -0.54
N GLY A 108 8.38 -4.55 -0.08
CA GLY A 108 9.29 -3.42 -0.26
C GLY A 108 9.44 -2.49 0.92
N GLY A 109 9.30 -2.96 2.16
CA GLY A 109 9.81 -2.23 3.33
C GLY A 109 11.35 -2.21 3.32
N GLY A 110 11.95 -1.20 3.94
CA GLY A 110 13.39 -1.18 4.23
C GLY A 110 13.70 -1.83 5.58
N GLU A 111 14.90 -2.37 5.74
CA GLU A 111 15.34 -2.97 7.01
C GLU A 111 15.66 -1.88 8.05
N GLY A 112 15.41 -2.19 9.32
CA GLY A 112 15.79 -1.34 10.45
C GLY A 112 17.29 -1.44 10.76
N GLY A 113 17.83 -0.40 11.39
CA GLY A 113 19.23 -0.36 11.82
C GLY A 113 19.46 -1.01 13.18
N SER A 114 20.51 -1.83 13.33
CA SER A 114 20.95 -2.29 14.66
C SER A 114 21.69 -1.17 15.40
N ALA A 115 21.59 -1.17 16.73
CA ALA A 115 22.40 -0.32 17.60
C ALA A 115 22.93 -1.18 18.76
N GLY A 116 24.24 -1.38 18.88
CA GLY A 116 24.76 -2.04 20.07
C GLY A 116 24.64 -1.10 21.27
N GLY A 117 24.10 -1.61 22.38
CA GLY A 117 23.93 -0.85 23.61
C GLY A 117 22.86 0.24 23.64
N ALA A 118 22.12 0.49 22.54
CA ALA A 118 21.00 1.44 22.46
C ALA A 118 19.78 0.80 21.78
N ASN A 119 18.66 1.53 21.63
CA ASN A 119 17.48 1.00 20.94
C ASN A 119 17.75 0.88 19.44
N ALA A 120 17.49 -0.29 18.86
CA ALA A 120 17.56 -0.51 17.42
C ALA A 120 16.42 0.23 16.69
N GLY A 121 16.69 0.66 15.46
CA GLY A 121 15.66 1.12 14.54
C GLY A 121 14.83 -0.06 14.02
N CYS A 122 13.59 0.22 13.66
CA CYS A 122 12.68 -0.76 13.09
C CYS A 122 12.59 -0.64 11.57
N GLY A 123 12.20 -1.72 10.91
CA GLY A 123 11.98 -1.75 9.47
C GLY A 123 10.73 -0.99 9.04
N GLY A 124 10.75 -0.49 7.80
CA GLY A 124 9.61 0.15 7.16
C GLY A 124 8.49 -0.84 6.83
N GLY A 125 7.26 -0.34 6.77
CA GLY A 125 6.13 -1.11 6.27
C GLY A 125 6.23 -1.27 4.75
N GLY A 126 5.75 -2.39 4.23
CA GLY A 126 5.71 -2.60 2.78
C GLY A 126 4.45 -2.04 2.11
N ALA A 127 4.53 -1.86 0.80
CA ALA A 127 3.43 -1.33 -0.01
C ALA A 127 2.34 -2.39 -0.24
N SER A 128 1.10 -1.95 -0.46
CA SER A 128 0.09 -2.78 -1.11
C SER A 128 -0.10 -2.32 -2.55
N ASP A 129 -0.19 -3.27 -3.49
CA ASP A 129 -0.36 -2.94 -4.91
C ASP A 129 -1.24 -3.92 -5.67
N ILE A 130 -1.79 -3.42 -6.78
CA ILE A 130 -2.43 -4.20 -7.84
C ILE A 130 -1.50 -4.15 -9.05
N ARG A 131 -1.24 -5.31 -9.66
CA ARG A 131 -0.46 -5.41 -10.90
C ARG A 131 -1.24 -6.06 -12.02
N ILE A 132 -0.97 -5.60 -13.24
CA ILE A 132 -1.56 -6.07 -14.49
C ILE A 132 -0.44 -6.37 -15.48
N GLY A 133 -0.53 -7.50 -16.18
CA GLY A 133 0.38 -7.84 -17.28
C GLY A 133 1.77 -8.34 -16.86
N GLY A 134 2.05 -8.43 -15.56
CA GLY A 134 3.32 -8.94 -15.04
C GLY A 134 3.43 -8.86 -13.52
N SER A 135 4.60 -9.24 -13.01
CA SER A 135 4.89 -9.35 -11.57
C SER A 135 6.01 -8.43 -11.08
N THR A 136 6.49 -7.51 -11.92
CA THR A 136 7.56 -6.57 -11.59
C THR A 136 7.02 -5.29 -10.97
N ALA A 137 7.90 -4.44 -10.44
CA ALA A 137 7.52 -3.12 -9.93
C ALA A 137 6.95 -2.19 -11.01
N ALA A 138 7.29 -2.41 -12.29
CA ALA A 138 6.80 -1.62 -13.42
C ALA A 138 5.35 -1.94 -13.77
N ASP A 139 4.84 -3.11 -13.34
CA ASP A 139 3.49 -3.60 -13.64
C ASP A 139 2.45 -3.08 -12.62
N ARG A 140 2.88 -2.27 -11.64
CA ARG A 140 2.01 -1.70 -10.61
C ARG A 140 1.09 -0.64 -11.22
N VAL A 141 -0.20 -0.90 -11.21
CA VAL A 141 -1.24 0.03 -11.70
C VAL A 141 -1.92 0.81 -10.58
N VAL A 142 -1.90 0.27 -9.34
CA VAL A 142 -2.37 0.94 -8.13
C VAL A 142 -1.40 0.64 -7.00
N VAL A 143 -0.99 1.66 -6.24
CA VAL A 143 -0.02 1.53 -5.14
C VAL A 143 -0.44 2.36 -3.93
N ALA A 144 -0.51 1.71 -2.76
CA ALA A 144 -0.49 2.38 -1.47
C ALA A 144 0.84 2.11 -0.78
N SER A 145 1.60 3.18 -0.56
CA SER A 145 2.91 3.19 0.08
C SER A 145 2.87 2.70 1.52
N GLY A 146 3.93 2.03 1.97
CA GLY A 146 4.15 1.75 3.39
C GLY A 146 4.72 2.97 4.15
N GLY A 147 4.56 2.96 5.47
CA GLY A 147 5.15 3.98 6.35
C GLY A 147 6.58 3.63 6.77
N GLY A 148 7.32 4.65 7.22
CA GLY A 148 8.69 4.48 7.71
C GLY A 148 8.77 3.72 9.04
N GLY A 149 9.90 3.08 9.30
CA GLY A 149 10.16 2.37 10.55
C GLY A 149 10.61 3.31 11.67
N MET A 150 10.20 3.02 12.91
CA MET A 150 10.60 3.76 14.11
C MET A 150 12.12 3.94 14.19
N GLY A 151 12.58 5.15 14.50
CA GLY A 151 14.01 5.43 14.69
C GLY A 151 14.48 4.96 16.06
N GLY A 152 15.71 4.43 16.11
CA GLY A 152 16.39 3.99 17.33
C GLY A 152 17.24 5.08 17.99
N GLY A 153 18.11 4.69 18.92
CA GLY A 153 19.00 5.57 19.69
C GLY A 153 18.61 5.69 21.16
N ASN A 154 18.76 6.89 21.74
CA ASN A 154 18.39 7.16 23.14
C ASN A 154 16.87 7.35 23.36
N THR A 155 16.11 7.55 22.28
CA THR A 155 14.65 7.70 22.32
C THR A 155 14.05 7.09 21.06
N ASP A 156 12.90 6.44 21.21
CA ASP A 156 12.15 5.89 20.08
C ASP A 156 11.55 7.03 19.24
N ALA A 157 12.15 7.30 18.09
CA ALA A 157 11.78 8.43 17.25
C ALA A 157 10.57 8.12 16.34
N ASN A 158 9.73 9.14 16.11
CA ASN A 158 8.57 9.02 15.22
C ASN A 158 9.02 8.87 13.76
N ALA A 159 8.43 7.91 13.07
CA ALA A 159 8.70 7.69 11.66
C ALA A 159 7.67 8.38 10.75
N GLY A 160 8.09 8.64 9.51
CA GLY A 160 7.28 9.31 8.51
C GLY A 160 6.12 8.43 8.01
N ALA A 161 4.93 9.00 7.90
CA ALA A 161 3.80 8.33 7.26
C ALA A 161 4.00 8.24 5.74
N GLY A 162 3.60 7.12 5.14
CA GLY A 162 3.56 6.97 3.68
C GLY A 162 2.57 7.93 3.03
N GLY A 163 2.80 8.30 1.77
CA GLY A 163 1.92 9.19 1.03
C GLY A 163 1.81 8.83 -0.45
N CYS A 164 0.93 9.51 -1.18
CA CYS A 164 0.84 9.38 -2.63
C CYS A 164 2.05 10.08 -3.28
N THR A 165 1.94 11.37 -3.60
CA THR A 165 3.00 12.15 -4.24
C THR A 165 4.18 12.45 -3.32
N SER A 166 3.95 12.54 -2.00
CA SER A 166 4.98 12.84 -1.00
C SER A 166 4.72 12.05 0.29
N GLY A 167 5.69 11.27 0.74
CA GLY A 167 5.71 10.71 2.09
C GLY A 167 6.15 11.78 3.09
N LEU A 168 5.78 11.62 4.36
CA LEU A 168 6.24 12.50 5.43
C LEU A 168 7.65 12.11 5.88
N GLU A 169 8.38 13.07 6.43
CA GLU A 169 9.67 12.85 7.07
C GLU A 169 9.50 12.21 8.45
N GLY A 170 10.48 11.42 8.90
CA GLY A 170 10.58 11.00 10.29
C GLY A 170 11.15 12.12 11.16
N GLU A 171 10.72 12.18 12.41
CA GLU A 171 11.21 13.17 13.39
C GLU A 171 12.50 12.68 14.06
N SER A 172 13.37 13.63 14.46
CA SER A 172 14.25 13.61 15.67
C SER A 172 15.56 14.40 15.45
N PRO A 173 16.10 15.07 16.49
CA PRO A 173 17.44 15.66 16.42
C PRO A 173 18.60 14.64 16.50
N PHE A 174 18.37 13.38 16.95
CA PHE A 174 19.40 12.34 17.04
C PHE A 174 18.80 10.96 16.70
N GLY A 175 19.00 10.48 15.47
CA GLY A 175 18.37 9.28 14.92
C GLY A 175 16.92 9.54 14.46
N GLN A 176 16.71 9.90 13.20
CA GLN A 176 15.34 10.06 12.67
C GLN A 176 14.72 8.69 12.41
N GLY A 177 13.40 8.58 12.61
CA GLY A 177 12.64 7.48 12.02
C GLY A 177 12.77 7.51 10.49
N GLY A 178 12.61 6.36 9.84
CA GLY A 178 12.59 6.31 8.38
C GLY A 178 11.51 7.20 7.80
N ASN A 179 11.75 7.77 6.63
CA ASN A 179 10.71 8.55 5.94
C ASN A 179 9.64 7.61 5.38
N GLY A 180 8.41 8.13 5.21
CA GLY A 180 7.37 7.41 4.51
C GLY A 180 7.69 7.27 3.02
N ALA A 181 7.28 6.15 2.42
CA ALA A 181 7.40 5.95 0.98
C ALA A 181 6.33 6.77 0.22
N THR A 182 6.52 6.86 -1.10
CA THR A 182 5.55 7.41 -2.05
C THR A 182 4.99 6.31 -2.95
N GLN A 183 4.07 6.65 -3.84
CA GLN A 183 3.64 5.73 -4.91
C GLN A 183 4.79 5.33 -5.87
N ASN A 184 5.82 6.18 -6.04
CA ASN A 184 6.84 6.03 -7.10
C ASN A 184 8.28 5.91 -6.57
N ALA A 185 8.49 5.96 -5.26
CA ALA A 185 9.82 5.88 -4.64
C ALA A 185 9.71 5.40 -3.18
N GLY A 186 10.71 4.64 -2.73
CA GLY A 186 10.88 4.28 -1.33
C GLY A 186 11.21 5.48 -0.45
N GLY A 187 10.92 5.35 0.85
CA GLY A 187 11.34 6.31 1.85
C GLY A 187 12.87 6.33 2.01
N LEU A 188 13.41 7.44 2.51
CA LEU A 188 14.81 7.51 2.92
C LEU A 188 15.02 6.76 4.25
N GLY A 189 16.18 6.12 4.39
CA GLY A 189 16.68 5.65 5.68
C GLY A 189 16.99 6.82 6.63
N GLY A 190 16.89 6.58 7.93
CA GLY A 190 17.21 7.59 8.94
C GLY A 190 18.72 7.95 8.97
N PRO A 191 19.11 9.15 9.44
CA PRO A 191 20.50 9.52 9.70
C PRO A 191 21.06 8.75 10.89
N PRO A 192 22.39 8.69 11.05
CA PRO A 192 23.03 8.00 12.16
C PRO A 192 22.69 8.70 13.48
N TRP A 193 22.70 7.90 14.54
CA TRP A 193 22.45 8.40 15.88
C TRP A 193 23.61 9.28 16.40
N ILE A 194 24.85 8.97 16.01
CA ILE A 194 26.06 9.73 16.35
C ILE A 194 26.80 10.18 15.08
N GLY A 195 27.66 11.19 15.21
CA GLY A 195 28.43 11.75 14.08
C GLY A 195 29.43 10.78 13.42
N SER A 196 29.79 9.67 14.08
CA SER A 196 30.61 8.59 13.52
C SER A 196 29.83 7.40 12.98
N GLY A 197 28.50 7.41 13.10
CA GLY A 197 27.64 6.35 12.55
C GLY A 197 27.42 6.52 11.05
N ASN A 198 26.93 5.48 10.38
CA ASN A 198 26.62 5.54 8.95
C ASN A 198 25.16 5.95 8.73
N ASN A 199 24.91 6.84 7.76
CA ASN A 199 23.56 7.13 7.28
C ASN A 199 22.86 5.86 6.79
N GLY A 200 21.54 5.82 7.00
CA GLY A 200 20.68 4.88 6.29
C GLY A 200 20.73 5.12 4.79
N SER A 201 20.41 4.07 4.03
CA SER A 201 20.38 4.16 2.56
C SER A 201 19.01 4.64 2.08
N ALA A 202 18.99 5.41 0.99
CA ALA A 202 17.75 5.78 0.34
C ALA A 202 17.10 4.56 -0.33
N GLY A 203 15.76 4.48 -0.28
CA GLY A 203 15.01 3.48 -1.02
C GLY A 203 14.99 3.74 -2.53
N SER A 204 14.48 2.78 -3.29
CA SER A 204 14.22 2.87 -4.74
C SER A 204 12.73 2.74 -5.05
N LEU A 205 12.34 2.80 -6.33
CA LEU A 205 10.99 2.36 -6.70
C LEU A 205 10.74 0.96 -6.13
N ALA A 206 9.59 0.79 -5.48
CA ALA A 206 9.14 -0.46 -4.85
C ALA A 206 9.99 -1.02 -3.69
N ASN A 207 11.06 -0.34 -3.25
CA ASN A 207 11.89 -0.76 -2.11
C ASN A 207 12.13 0.42 -1.16
N GLY A 208 11.78 0.28 0.12
CA GLY A 208 12.05 1.28 1.16
C GLY A 208 13.54 1.42 1.45
N GLY A 209 13.93 2.55 2.02
CA GLY A 209 15.30 2.80 2.45
C GLY A 209 15.63 2.09 3.75
N ASP A 210 16.87 1.61 3.86
CA ASP A 210 17.38 0.91 5.04
C ASP A 210 17.84 1.90 6.12
N GLY A 211 17.63 1.55 7.38
CA GLY A 211 18.03 2.34 8.53
C GLY A 211 19.55 2.50 8.66
N ALA A 212 19.97 3.59 9.29
CA ALA A 212 21.36 3.82 9.67
C ALA A 212 21.92 2.70 10.55
N ILE A 213 23.20 2.39 10.38
CA ILE A 213 23.92 1.43 11.23
C ILE A 213 25.00 2.19 12.01
N ASP A 214 25.05 1.96 13.31
CA ASP A 214 26.14 2.43 14.17
C ASP A 214 27.13 1.27 14.44
N PRO A 215 28.36 1.33 13.88
CA PRO A 215 29.35 0.26 14.05
C PRO A 215 30.16 0.38 15.35
N CYS A 216 29.99 1.44 16.14
CA CYS A 216 30.86 1.73 17.29
C CYS A 216 30.33 1.27 18.64
N TYR A 217 29.19 0.57 18.68
CA TYR A 217 28.72 -0.20 19.83
C TYR A 217 28.05 -1.48 19.38
#